data_AF-A0A1V0U8Y6-F1
#
_entry.id   AF-A0A1V0U8Y6-F1
#
_cell.length_a   1.000
_cell.length_b   1.000
_cell.length_c   1.000
_cell.angle_alpha   90.00
_cell.angle_beta   90.00
_cell.angle_gamma   90.00
#
_symmetry.space_group_name_H-M   'P 1'
#
loop_
_entity.id
_entity.type
_entity.pdbx_description
1 polymer ?
#
loop_
_entity_poly.entity_id
_entity_poly.type
_entity_poly.pdbx_seq_one_letter_code
_entity_poly.pdbx_strand_id
1 'polypeptide(L)'
;MVEIVRASDAEIAEWNERAIKVAGALAAAGFVLQGSADQADELLGATVSVDPAGDSRGGVFVQWSVSSSLNESAAKSALEDGVNSPNFRHFSFVVERMHATLIAILGSAGFDVVDAEDDMSPYLIRVNS
;
A
#
# COMPACT_ATOMS: atom_id res chain seq x y z
N MET A 1 24.73 -12.12 -4.93
CA MET A 1 24.44 -10.86 -5.65
C MET A 1 23.25 -11.19 -6.53
N VAL A 2 22.04 -10.79 -6.14
CA VAL A 2 20.86 -10.99 -6.99
C VAL A 2 20.89 -9.83 -7.98
N GLU A 3 21.05 -10.12 -9.27
CA GLU A 3 20.82 -9.10 -10.29
C GLU A 3 19.36 -8.65 -10.16
N ILE A 4 19.16 -7.42 -9.71
CA ILE A 4 17.85 -6.77 -9.74
C ILE A 4 17.61 -6.42 -11.21
N VAL A 5 17.07 -7.39 -11.94
CA VAL A 5 16.62 -7.19 -13.31
C VAL A 5 15.45 -6.22 -13.24
N ARG A 6 15.55 -5.09 -13.94
CA ARG A 6 14.46 -4.14 -14.10
C ARG A 6 13.50 -4.65 -15.19
N ALA A 7 12.21 -4.47 -15.01
CA ALA A 7 11.22 -4.76 -16.04
C ALA A 7 11.49 -3.93 -17.32
N SER A 8 10.97 -4.39 -18.45
CA SER A 8 11.09 -3.62 -19.69
C SER A 8 10.35 -2.28 -19.60
N ASP A 9 10.77 -1.30 -20.39
CA ASP A 9 10.11 0.01 -20.42
C ASP A 9 8.63 -0.10 -20.81
N ALA A 10 8.26 -1.10 -21.62
CA ALA A 10 6.88 -1.37 -22.00
C ALA A 10 6.04 -1.87 -20.82
N GLU A 11 6.57 -2.80 -20.01
CA GLU A 11 5.90 -3.28 -18.80
C GLU A 11 5.75 -2.17 -17.77
N ILE A 12 6.79 -1.36 -17.57
CA ILE A 12 6.73 -0.21 -16.66
C ILE A 12 5.71 0.83 -17.14
N ALA A 13 5.60 1.07 -18.45
CA ALA A 13 4.59 1.96 -19.00
C ALA A 13 3.17 1.43 -18.73
N GLU A 14 2.93 0.13 -18.93
CA GLU A 14 1.64 -0.50 -18.62
C GLU A 14 1.29 -0.38 -17.12
N TRP A 15 2.26 -0.63 -16.23
CA TRP A 15 2.07 -0.50 -14.79
C TRP A 15 1.78 0.95 -14.38
N ASN A 16 2.44 1.93 -15.00
CA ASN A 16 2.14 3.34 -14.76
C ASN A 16 0.72 3.72 -15.21
N GLU A 17 0.28 3.26 -16.38
CA GLU A 17 -1.11 3.48 -16.83
C GLU A 17 -2.12 2.86 -15.86
N ARG A 18 -1.83 1.65 -15.37
CA ARG A 18 -2.67 0.98 -14.37
C ARG A 18 -2.68 1.74 -13.05
N ALA A 19 -1.53 2.20 -12.56
CA ALA A 19 -1.43 3.02 -11.35
C ALA A 19 -2.26 4.31 -11.46
N ILE A 20 -2.27 4.96 -12.63
CA ILE A 20 -3.11 6.14 -12.89
C ILE A 20 -4.61 5.79 -12.79
N LYS A 21 -5.04 4.65 -13.36
CA LYS A 21 -6.45 4.20 -13.28
C LYS A 21 -6.86 3.88 -11.84
N VAL A 22 -6.01 3.16 -11.11
CA VAL A 22 -6.19 2.83 -9.68
C VAL A 22 -6.31 4.12 -8.86
N ALA A 23 -5.41 5.06 -9.08
CA ALA A 23 -5.44 6.36 -8.41
C ALA A 23 -6.73 7.14 -8.71
N GLY A 24 -7.17 7.13 -9.97
CA GLY A 24 -8.43 7.75 -10.39
C GLY A 24 -9.65 7.15 -9.70
N ALA A 25 -9.69 5.83 -9.54
CA ALA A 25 -10.80 5.15 -8.86
C ALA A 25 -10.85 5.47 -7.35
N LEU A 26 -9.71 5.48 -6.68
CA LEU A 26 -9.63 5.87 -5.27
C LEU A 26 -10.03 7.34 -5.07
N ALA A 27 -9.57 8.23 -5.95
CA ALA A 27 -9.96 9.63 -5.92
C ALA A 27 -11.48 9.82 -6.15
N ALA A 28 -12.07 9.06 -7.07
CA ALA A 28 -13.52 9.08 -7.30
C ALA A 28 -14.32 8.56 -6.10
N ALA A 29 -13.74 7.65 -5.30
CA ALA A 29 -14.30 7.19 -4.03
C ALA A 29 -14.09 8.18 -2.86
N GLY A 30 -13.42 9.31 -3.11
CA GLY A 30 -13.20 10.38 -2.13
C GLY A 30 -11.88 10.29 -1.36
N PHE A 31 -10.95 9.41 -1.77
CA PHE A 31 -9.62 9.36 -1.16
C PHE A 31 -8.73 10.49 -1.65
N VAL A 32 -7.96 11.06 -0.74
CA VAL A 32 -6.83 11.93 -1.09
C VAL A 32 -5.60 11.05 -1.19
N LEU A 33 -5.03 10.97 -2.39
CA LEU A 33 -3.80 10.22 -2.63
C LEU A 33 -2.60 11.15 -2.49
N GLN A 34 -1.60 10.69 -1.75
CA GLN A 34 -0.29 11.35 -1.75
C GLN A 34 0.47 10.89 -3.00
N GLY A 35 1.06 11.85 -3.72
CA GLY A 35 1.90 11.56 -4.89
C GLY A 35 3.20 10.86 -4.48
N SER A 36 3.83 10.15 -5.41
CA SER A 36 5.16 9.56 -5.22
C SER A 36 6.11 10.66 -4.73
N ALA A 37 6.63 10.49 -3.51
CA ALA A 37 7.29 11.52 -2.74
C ALA A 37 8.55 12.06 -3.45
N ASP A 38 8.52 13.34 -3.82
CA ASP A 38 9.72 14.12 -4.19
C ASP A 38 10.21 14.99 -3.02
N GLN A 39 9.60 14.86 -1.83
CA GLN A 39 10.06 15.48 -0.59
C GLN A 39 9.79 14.55 0.59
N ALA A 40 10.63 14.65 1.62
CA ALA A 40 10.66 13.85 2.84
C ALA A 40 9.43 14.03 3.75
N ASP A 41 8.25 14.22 3.17
CA ASP A 41 6.99 14.21 3.88
C ASP A 41 6.51 12.77 4.05
N GLU A 42 5.96 12.53 5.23
CA GLU A 42 5.38 11.27 5.61
C GLU A 42 4.22 10.93 4.67
N LEU A 43 4.30 9.78 3.99
CA LEU A 43 3.19 9.27 3.18
C LEU A 43 2.05 8.88 4.13
N LEU A 44 0.99 9.68 4.16
CA LEU A 44 -0.21 9.44 4.97
C LEU A 44 -1.40 9.04 4.09
N GLY A 45 -2.19 8.10 4.59
CA GLY A 45 -3.40 7.63 3.92
C GLY A 45 -3.11 6.68 2.77
N ALA A 46 -3.97 6.71 1.76
CA ALA A 46 -3.89 5.79 0.63
C ALA A 46 -2.77 6.22 -0.33
N THR A 47 -1.89 5.29 -0.68
CA THR A 47 -0.79 5.50 -1.62
C THR A 47 -0.83 4.44 -2.69
N VAL A 48 -0.53 4.84 -3.94
CA VAL A 48 -0.35 3.93 -5.08
C VAL A 48 1.11 4.03 -5.53
N SER A 49 1.79 2.89 -5.67
CA SER A 49 3.19 2.83 -6.08
C SER A 49 3.39 1.80 -7.20
N VAL A 50 4.47 1.99 -7.96
CA VAL A 50 4.92 1.05 -9.00
C VAL A 50 6.31 0.57 -8.63
N ASP A 51 6.48 -0.75 -8.48
CA ASP A 51 7.80 -1.36 -8.34
C ASP A 51 8.31 -1.79 -9.73
N PRO A 52 9.43 -1.24 -10.22
CA PRO A 52 9.97 -1.54 -11.54
C PRO A 52 10.78 -2.86 -11.59
N ALA A 53 10.79 -3.67 -10.52
CA ALA A 53 11.43 -4.99 -10.55
C ALA A 53 10.89 -5.85 -11.71
N GLY A 54 11.78 -6.54 -12.41
CA GLY A 54 11.46 -7.40 -13.57
C GLY A 54 11.14 -8.85 -13.18
N ASP A 55 11.11 -9.16 -11.90
CA ASP A 55 10.70 -10.45 -11.38
C ASP A 55 9.24 -10.41 -10.88
N SER A 56 8.80 -11.45 -10.18
CA SER A 56 7.44 -11.53 -9.63
C SER A 56 7.12 -10.46 -8.57
N ARG A 57 8.12 -9.69 -8.11
CA ARG A 57 7.93 -8.61 -7.12
C ARG A 57 7.56 -7.28 -7.78
N GLY A 58 7.81 -7.11 -9.08
CA GLY A 58 7.38 -5.93 -9.82
C GLY A 58 5.87 -5.83 -9.96
N GLY A 59 5.37 -4.61 -10.14
CA GLY A 59 3.95 -4.38 -10.40
C GLY A 59 3.41 -3.09 -9.79
N VAL A 60 2.08 -3.04 -9.67
CA VAL A 60 1.33 -1.93 -9.08
C VAL A 60 0.83 -2.31 -7.71
N PHE A 61 1.08 -1.44 -6.73
CA PHE A 61 0.75 -1.67 -5.34
C PHE A 61 -0.04 -0.53 -4.73
N VAL A 62 -0.87 -0.88 -3.75
CA VAL A 62 -1.67 0.06 -2.97
C VAL A 62 -1.51 -0.28 -1.49
N GLN A 63 -1.40 0.75 -0.65
CA GLN A 63 -1.38 0.57 0.80
C GLN A 63 -2.00 1.76 1.53
N TRP A 64 -2.35 1.54 2.79
CA TRP A 64 -2.75 2.59 3.72
C TRP A 64 -1.65 2.84 4.75
N SER A 65 -1.20 4.08 4.86
CA SER A 65 -0.26 4.52 5.89
C SER A 65 -0.98 5.32 6.98
N VAL A 66 -0.87 4.87 8.21
CA VAL A 66 -1.29 5.67 9.38
C VAL A 66 -0.22 6.69 9.74
N SER A 67 -0.55 7.63 10.63
CA SER A 67 0.44 8.59 11.12
C SER A 67 1.56 7.94 11.92
N SER A 68 2.74 8.56 11.86
CA SER A 68 3.98 8.21 12.55
C SER A 68 3.72 8.16 14.04
N SER A 69 2.97 9.13 14.56
CA SER A 69 2.54 9.16 15.96
C SER A 69 1.78 7.90 16.40
N LEU A 70 0.86 7.39 15.57
CA LEU A 70 0.11 6.18 15.88
C LEU A 70 0.99 4.93 15.70
N ASN A 71 1.80 4.90 14.65
CA ASN A 71 2.72 3.81 14.35
C ASN A 71 3.78 3.64 15.47
N GLU A 72 4.45 4.72 15.86
CA GLU A 72 5.43 4.75 16.94
C GLU A 72 4.80 4.38 18.29
N SER A 73 3.61 4.89 18.58
CA SER A 73 2.88 4.56 19.81
C SER A 73 2.53 3.07 19.87
N ALA A 74 2.08 2.49 18.76
CA ALA A 74 1.79 1.06 18.66
C ALA A 74 3.05 0.21 18.78
N ALA A 75 4.15 0.58 18.10
CA ALA A 75 5.43 -0.12 18.18
C ALA A 75 5.99 -0.12 19.60
N LYS A 76 5.95 1.03 20.28
CA LYS A 76 6.36 1.15 21.68
C LYS A 76 5.50 0.27 22.59
N SER A 77 4.18 0.34 22.47
CA SER A 77 3.29 -0.46 23.30
C SER A 77 3.40 -1.97 23.01
N ALA A 78 3.73 -2.38 21.79
CA ALA A 78 4.02 -3.79 21.48
C ALA A 78 5.26 -4.31 22.21
N LEU A 79 6.29 -3.48 22.36
CA LEU A 79 7.53 -3.83 23.06
C LEU A 79 7.36 -3.82 24.59
N GLU A 80 6.61 -2.87 25.13
CA GLU A 80 6.48 -2.66 26.59
C GLU A 80 5.33 -3.48 27.21
N ASP A 81 4.16 -3.45 26.58
CA ASP A 81 2.91 -3.98 27.12
C ASP A 81 2.36 -5.18 26.32
N GLY A 82 3.03 -5.51 25.21
CA GLY A 82 2.61 -6.54 24.26
C GLY A 82 1.52 -6.09 23.28
N VAL A 83 1.22 -6.97 22.34
CA VAL A 83 0.26 -6.75 21.24
C VAL A 83 -1.21 -6.57 21.70
N ASN A 84 -1.50 -6.81 22.98
CA ASN A 84 -2.84 -6.61 23.55
C ASN A 84 -3.07 -5.18 24.09
N SER A 85 -2.05 -4.33 24.05
CA SER A 85 -2.15 -2.95 24.50
C SER A 85 -3.21 -2.15 23.70
N PRO A 86 -3.88 -1.15 24.33
CA PRO A 86 -4.89 -0.35 23.63
C PRO A 86 -4.37 0.34 22.38
N ASN A 87 -3.12 0.84 22.39
CA ASN A 87 -2.51 1.53 21.25
C ASN A 87 -2.25 0.57 20.09
N PHE A 88 -1.67 -0.61 20.35
CA PHE A 88 -1.45 -1.60 19.31
C PHE A 88 -2.78 -2.09 18.72
N ARG A 89 -3.77 -2.38 19.57
CA ARG A 89 -5.11 -2.77 19.11
C ARG A 89 -5.78 -1.70 18.26
N HIS A 90 -5.62 -0.42 18.61
CA HIS A 90 -6.17 0.67 17.82
C HIS A 90 -5.48 0.79 16.45
N PHE A 91 -4.15 0.72 16.43
CA PHE A 91 -3.37 0.68 15.20
C PHE A 91 -3.81 -0.47 14.29
N SER A 92 -3.84 -1.71 14.81
CA SER A 92 -4.25 -2.89 14.03
C SER A 92 -5.66 -2.72 13.47
N PHE A 93 -6.60 -2.26 14.29
CA PHE A 93 -7.97 -2.03 13.84
C PHE A 93 -8.05 -1.04 12.67
N VAL A 94 -7.32 0.08 12.74
CA VAL A 94 -7.33 1.08 11.66
C VAL A 94 -6.74 0.48 10.38
N VAL A 95 -5.56 -0.13 10.46
CA VAL A 95 -4.86 -0.66 9.28
C VAL A 95 -5.67 -1.78 8.62
N GLU A 96 -6.19 -2.74 9.39
CA GLU A 96 -7.02 -3.84 8.88
C GLU A 96 -8.29 -3.33 8.18
N ARG A 97 -8.96 -2.31 8.75
CA ARG A 97 -10.19 -1.76 8.17
C ARG A 97 -9.92 -0.96 6.91
N MET A 98 -8.85 -0.17 6.88
CA MET A 98 -8.49 0.60 5.70
C MET A 98 -8.03 -0.32 4.57
N HIS A 99 -7.24 -1.35 4.88
CA HIS A 99 -6.86 -2.40 3.94
C HIS A 99 -8.07 -3.06 3.27
N ALA A 100 -9.01 -3.58 4.08
CA ALA A 100 -10.23 -4.20 3.56
C ALA A 100 -11.09 -3.22 2.74
N THR A 101 -11.12 -1.94 3.13
CA THR A 101 -11.85 -0.90 2.41
C THR A 101 -11.23 -0.63 1.03
N LEU A 102 -9.90 -0.53 0.95
CA LEU A 102 -9.19 -0.35 -0.31
C LEU A 102 -9.46 -1.50 -1.28
N ILE A 103 -9.38 -2.75 -0.80
CA ILE A 103 -9.73 -3.93 -1.60
C ILE A 103 -11.16 -3.85 -2.13
N ALA A 104 -12.13 -3.55 -1.26
CA ALA A 104 -13.53 -3.49 -1.65
C ALA A 104 -13.81 -2.40 -2.69
N ILE A 105 -13.20 -1.23 -2.54
CA ILE A 105 -13.38 -0.10 -3.46
C ILE A 105 -12.76 -0.42 -4.82
N LEU A 106 -11.53 -0.92 -4.84
CA LEU A 106 -10.85 -1.28 -6.09
C LEU A 106 -11.56 -2.42 -6.80
N GLY A 107 -12.02 -3.44 -6.07
CA GLY A 107 -12.87 -4.50 -6.62
C GLY A 107 -14.18 -3.97 -7.19
N SER A 108 -14.83 -3.00 -6.54
CA SER A 108 -16.05 -2.35 -7.06
C SER A 108 -15.80 -1.54 -8.33
N ALA A 109 -14.58 -1.03 -8.52
CA ALA A 109 -14.15 -0.32 -9.72
C ALA A 109 -13.68 -1.27 -10.84
N GLY A 110 -13.69 -2.59 -10.60
CA GLY A 110 -13.39 -3.62 -11.59
C GLY A 110 -11.94 -4.06 -11.65
N PHE A 111 -11.10 -3.69 -10.68
CA PHE A 111 -9.72 -4.16 -10.60
C PHE A 111 -9.63 -5.55 -9.98
N ASP A 112 -8.69 -6.36 -10.48
CA ASP A 112 -8.28 -7.59 -9.79
C ASP A 112 -7.21 -7.23 -8.74
N VAL A 113 -7.57 -7.35 -7.47
CA VAL A 113 -6.72 -6.97 -6.33
C VAL A 113 -6.59 -8.10 -5.33
N VAL A 114 -5.37 -8.31 -4.86
CA VAL A 114 -5.02 -9.38 -3.91
C VAL A 114 -4.05 -8.85 -2.86
N ASP A 115 -4.00 -9.52 -1.71
CA ASP A 115 -2.93 -9.30 -0.74
C ASP A 115 -1.60 -9.65 -1.41
N ALA A 116 -0.61 -8.76 -1.28
CA ALA A 116 0.75 -9.09 -1.68
C ALA A 116 1.30 -10.13 -0.68
N GLU A 117 1.90 -11.20 -1.19
CA GLU A 117 2.65 -12.17 -0.38
C GLU A 117 3.99 -11.55 0.07
N ASP A 118 3.91 -10.54 0.94
CA ASP A 118 5.06 -9.85 1.55
C ASP A 118 4.95 -9.87 3.08
N ASP A 119 5.73 -10.73 3.72
CA ASP A 119 5.82 -10.85 5.18
C ASP A 119 6.24 -9.53 5.86
N MET A 120 6.98 -8.66 5.16
CA MET A 120 7.41 -7.37 5.67
C MET A 120 6.32 -6.29 5.53
N SER A 121 5.34 -6.52 4.66
CA SER A 121 4.28 -5.57 4.32
C SER A 121 2.92 -6.28 4.26
N PRO A 122 2.40 -6.81 5.37
CA PRO A 122 1.22 -7.70 5.38
C PRO A 122 -0.11 -7.04 4.95
N TYR A 123 -0.11 -5.73 4.72
CA TYR A 123 -1.26 -4.95 4.25
C TYR A 123 -1.00 -4.28 2.90
N LEU A 124 0.02 -4.74 2.19
CA LEU A 124 0.31 -4.31 0.83
C LEU A 124 -0.64 -5.03 -0.13
N ILE A 125 -1.31 -4.27 -0.98
CA ILE A 125 -2.27 -4.78 -1.96
C ILE A 125 -1.60 -4.75 -3.34
N ARG A 126 -1.66 -5.85 -4.08
CA ARG A 126 -1.21 -5.95 -5.46
C ARG A 126 -2.40 -5.78 -6.42
N VAL A 127 -2.20 -5.03 -7.50
CA VAL A 127 -3.20 -4.86 -8.57
C VAL A 127 -2.75 -5.61 -9.83
N ASN A 128 -3.43 -6.72 -10.13
CA ASN A 128 -3.03 -7.65 -11.19
C ASN A 128 -3.48 -7.21 -12.59
N SER A 129 -4.65 -6.57 -12.70
CA SER A 129 -5.22 -6.05 -13.96
C SER A 129 -6.26 -4.98 -13.69
#